data_AF-Q4QEY6-F1
#
_entry.id   AF-Q4QEY6-F1
#
_cell.length_a   1.000
_cell.length_b   1.000
_cell.length_c   1.000
_cell.angle_alpha   90.00
_cell.angle_beta   90.00
_cell.angle_gamma   90.00
#
_symmetry.space_group_name_H-M   'P 1'
#
loop_
_entity.id
_entity.type
_entity.pdbx_description
1 polymer ?
#
loop_
_entity_poly.entity_id
_entity_poly.type
_entity_poly.pdbx_seq_one_letter_code
_entity_poly.pdbx_strand_id
1 'polypeptide(L)'
;MLMDGCVGVFKTNPLLTENYTKVDARYASELGSFNGSAMHVVSLMELFVKGPLCVLLYWAFQVRYPMRDALEFFACVTQAYGTIVYLGQEAISGAPNLDVDHDLTFSPHHLFYFWFAVVFGCVLYLLVPAVLGWRSYVQLRNHCTFPMQHHYSRRSDGRRSGIHLAQHM
;
A
#
# COMPACT_ATOMS: atom_id res chain seq x y z
N MET A 1 -4.62 7.38 -6.32
CA MET A 1 -3.36 7.44 -7.13
C MET A 1 -3.29 8.72 -7.94
N LEU A 2 -3.80 8.78 -9.18
CA LEU A 2 -3.80 10.01 -9.99
C LEU A 2 -4.77 11.05 -9.43
N MET A 3 -5.90 10.60 -8.88
CA MET A 3 -6.88 11.46 -8.21
C MET A 3 -6.28 12.14 -6.97
N ASP A 4 -5.71 11.38 -6.02
CA ASP A 4 -5.13 11.97 -4.79
C ASP A 4 -3.94 12.90 -5.05
N GLY A 5 -3.07 12.54 -6.00
CA GLY A 5 -1.95 13.39 -6.39
C GLY A 5 -2.37 14.63 -7.19
N CYS A 6 -3.05 14.45 -8.32
CA CYS A 6 -3.37 15.57 -9.22
C CYS A 6 -4.51 16.45 -8.71
N VAL A 7 -5.50 15.89 -8.02
CA VAL A 7 -6.61 16.67 -7.45
C VAL A 7 -6.26 17.12 -6.03
N GLY A 8 -5.73 16.24 -5.18
CA GLY A 8 -5.44 16.58 -3.79
C GLY A 8 -4.26 17.54 -3.62
N VAL A 9 -3.16 17.34 -4.37
CA VAL A 9 -1.95 18.17 -4.25
C VAL A 9 -1.94 19.31 -5.26
N PHE A 10 -2.22 19.01 -6.52
CA PHE A 10 -2.13 19.99 -7.61
C PHE A 10 -3.46 20.70 -7.92
N LYS A 11 -4.57 20.33 -7.26
CA LYS A 11 -5.89 20.96 -7.42
C LYS A 11 -6.32 21.13 -8.89
N THR A 12 -5.95 20.16 -9.73
CA THR A 12 -6.11 20.26 -11.20
C THR A 12 -7.56 20.35 -11.67
N ASN A 13 -8.52 19.88 -10.87
CA ASN A 13 -9.94 20.01 -11.15
C ASN A 13 -10.70 20.60 -9.94
N PRO A 14 -11.32 21.78 -10.07
CA PRO A 14 -11.95 22.47 -8.94
C PRO A 14 -13.17 21.71 -8.39
N LEU A 15 -13.96 21.04 -9.23
CA LEU A 15 -15.16 20.28 -8.79
C LEU A 15 -14.77 19.05 -7.95
N LEU A 16 -13.69 18.38 -8.32
CA LEU A 16 -13.17 17.25 -7.56
C LEU A 16 -12.48 17.72 -6.27
N THR A 17 -11.78 18.85 -6.33
CA THR A 17 -11.12 19.46 -5.16
C THR A 17 -12.13 19.87 -4.09
N GLU A 18 -13.27 20.45 -4.49
CA GLU A 18 -14.34 20.85 -3.57
C GLU A 18 -14.93 19.63 -2.85
N ASN A 19 -15.18 18.53 -3.56
CA ASN A 19 -15.68 17.30 -2.96
C ASN A 19 -14.64 16.62 -2.05
N TYR A 20 -13.36 16.63 -2.43
CA TYR A 20 -12.29 16.14 -1.56
C TYR A 20 -12.18 16.93 -0.26
N THR A 21 -12.32 18.26 -0.36
CA THR A 21 -12.30 19.15 0.79
C THR A 21 -13.47 18.90 1.74
N LYS A 22 -14.64 18.52 1.20
CA LYS A 22 -15.80 18.10 2.00
C LYS A 22 -15.57 16.77 2.72
N VAL A 23 -14.82 15.85 2.11
CA VAL A 23 -14.47 14.56 2.74
C VAL A 23 -13.40 14.75 3.82
N ASP A 24 -12.37 15.56 3.54
CA ASP A 24 -11.26 15.81 4.46
C ASP A 24 -10.70 17.22 4.26
N ALA A 25 -10.82 18.04 5.31
CA ALA A 25 -10.44 19.44 5.29
C ALA A 25 -8.94 19.68 5.05
N ARG A 26 -8.09 18.66 5.24
CA ARG A 26 -6.63 18.79 4.99
C ARG A 26 -6.32 19.01 3.52
N TYR A 27 -7.18 18.56 2.60
CA TYR A 27 -7.04 18.85 1.16
C TYR A 27 -7.34 20.32 0.80
N ALA A 28 -7.99 21.08 1.68
CA ALA A 28 -8.14 22.52 1.49
C ALA A 28 -6.80 23.24 1.60
N SER A 29 -5.92 22.75 2.47
CA SER A 29 -4.68 23.40 2.86
C SER A 29 -3.71 23.54 1.67
N GLU A 30 -3.09 24.71 1.54
CA GLU A 30 -2.11 24.95 0.46
C GLU A 30 -0.83 24.15 0.69
N LEU A 31 -0.16 23.85 -0.43
CA LEU A 31 1.10 23.11 -0.45
C LEU A 31 2.18 23.92 0.28
N GLY A 32 2.70 23.37 1.39
CA GLY A 32 3.67 24.04 2.27
C GLY A 32 3.11 24.44 3.65
N SER A 33 1.81 24.29 3.88
CA SER A 33 1.24 24.45 5.22
C SER A 33 1.49 23.22 6.11
N PHE A 34 1.75 23.44 7.40
CA PHE A 34 2.09 22.36 8.33
C PHE A 34 0.91 21.40 8.58
N ASN A 35 -0.32 21.91 8.66
CA ASN A 35 -1.53 21.15 8.98
C ASN A 35 -1.87 20.03 7.98
N GLY A 36 -1.48 20.17 6.70
CA GLY A 36 -1.72 19.15 5.67
C GLY A 36 -0.44 18.46 5.18
N SER A 37 0.72 18.81 5.72
CA SER A 37 2.03 18.42 5.18
C SER A 37 2.21 16.92 4.99
N ALA A 38 1.83 16.12 5.98
CA ALA A 38 1.91 14.67 5.90
C ALA A 38 0.93 14.07 4.87
N MET A 39 -0.27 14.64 4.72
CA MET A 39 -1.20 14.22 3.68
C MET A 39 -0.72 14.55 2.28
N HIS A 40 -0.10 15.71 2.12
CA HIS A 40 0.57 16.09 0.87
C HIS A 40 1.74 15.16 0.55
N VAL A 41 2.54 14.78 1.55
CA VAL A 41 3.64 13.81 1.37
C VAL A 41 3.12 12.43 0.97
N VAL A 42 2.07 11.93 1.64
CA VAL A 42 1.43 10.65 1.27
C VAL A 42 0.90 10.74 -0.16
N SER A 43 0.17 11.80 -0.50
CA SER A 43 -0.39 12.01 -1.84
C SER A 43 0.68 12.11 -2.94
N LEU A 44 1.83 12.75 -2.65
CA LEU A 44 2.98 12.79 -3.54
C LEU A 44 3.63 11.40 -3.69
N MET A 45 3.78 10.65 -2.60
CA MET A 45 4.27 9.27 -2.65
C MET A 45 3.33 8.39 -3.48
N GLU A 46 2.02 8.57 -3.35
CA GLU A 46 1.04 7.85 -4.17
C GLU A 46 1.15 8.20 -5.66
N LEU A 47 1.40 9.47 -5.98
CA LEU A 47 1.52 9.89 -7.37
C LEU A 47 2.83 9.40 -8.01
N PHE A 48 3.96 9.63 -7.34
CA PHE A 48 5.30 9.44 -7.93
C PHE A 48 5.90 8.06 -7.68
N VAL A 49 5.52 7.36 -6.62
CA VAL A 49 6.04 6.01 -6.33
C VAL A 49 5.01 4.98 -6.72
N LYS A 50 3.80 5.11 -6.16
CA LYS A 50 2.76 4.07 -6.25
C LYS A 50 2.13 4.02 -7.63
N GLY A 51 1.87 5.17 -8.26
CA GLY A 51 1.40 5.27 -9.65
C GLY A 51 2.29 4.48 -10.63
N PRO A 52 3.58 4.82 -10.76
CA PRO A 52 4.52 4.08 -11.60
C PRO A 52 4.65 2.61 -11.19
N LEU A 53 4.68 2.31 -9.88
CA LEU A 53 4.77 0.94 -9.39
C LEU A 53 3.56 0.09 -9.83
N CYS A 54 2.35 0.64 -9.80
CA CYS A 54 1.15 -0.06 -10.28
C CYS A 54 1.18 -0.31 -11.78
N VAL A 55 1.70 0.64 -12.58
CA VAL A 55 1.88 0.45 -14.03
C VAL A 55 2.91 -0.64 -14.31
N LEU A 56 4.05 -0.60 -13.62
CA LEU A 56 5.10 -1.63 -13.72
C LEU A 56 4.57 -3.00 -13.29
N LEU A 57 3.78 -3.05 -12.22
CA LEU A 57 3.16 -4.27 -11.74
C LEU A 57 2.17 -4.84 -12.76
N TYR A 58 1.32 -4.00 -13.36
CA TYR A 58 0.41 -4.42 -14.42
C TYR A 58 1.17 -5.00 -15.61
N TRP A 59 2.24 -4.32 -16.05
CA TRP A 59 3.11 -4.85 -17.10
C TRP A 59 3.78 -6.17 -16.70
N ALA A 60 4.26 -6.29 -15.46
CA ALA A 60 4.86 -7.52 -14.93
C ALA A 60 3.86 -8.68 -14.90
N PHE A 61 2.58 -8.42 -14.64
CA PHE A 61 1.51 -9.42 -14.76
C PHE A 61 1.30 -9.87 -16.21
N GLN A 62 1.30 -8.93 -17.16
CA GLN A 62 1.13 -9.23 -18.59
C GLN A 62 2.27 -10.09 -19.14
N VAL A 63 3.52 -9.78 -18.76
CA VAL A 63 4.72 -10.51 -19.23
C VAL A 63 5.03 -11.74 -18.35
N ARG A 64 4.24 -11.99 -17.29
CA ARG A 64 4.49 -13.03 -16.27
C ARG A 64 5.90 -12.98 -15.69
N TYR A 65 6.37 -11.76 -15.41
CA TYR A 65 7.73 -11.52 -14.92
C TYR A 65 7.95 -12.17 -13.54
N PRO A 66 9.12 -12.80 -13.28
CA PRO A 66 9.36 -13.56 -12.05
C PRO A 66 9.36 -12.71 -10.77
N MET A 67 9.62 -11.40 -10.87
CA MET A 67 9.55 -10.50 -9.70
C MET A 67 8.17 -9.87 -9.48
N ARG A 68 7.12 -10.31 -10.20
CA ARG A 68 5.77 -9.77 -10.02
C ARG A 68 5.30 -9.88 -8.56
N ASP A 69 5.62 -10.99 -7.89
CA ASP A 69 5.15 -11.26 -6.52
C ASP A 69 5.82 -10.29 -5.52
N ALA A 70 7.09 -9.93 -5.77
CA ALA A 70 7.79 -8.93 -4.97
C ALA A 70 7.24 -7.51 -5.21
N LEU A 71 6.94 -7.17 -6.47
CA LEU A 71 6.32 -5.89 -6.82
C LEU A 71 4.90 -5.76 -6.25
N GLU A 72 4.10 -6.83 -6.31
CA GLU A 72 2.75 -6.89 -5.73
C GLU A 72 2.81 -6.73 -4.21
N PHE A 73 3.72 -7.44 -3.54
CA PHE A 73 3.92 -7.30 -2.10
C PHE A 73 4.32 -5.87 -1.71
N PHE A 74 5.29 -5.28 -2.41
CA PHE A 74 5.74 -3.92 -2.12
C PHE A 74 4.62 -2.88 -2.36
N ALA A 75 3.84 -3.03 -3.44
CA ALA A 75 2.68 -2.18 -3.70
C ALA A 75 1.62 -2.30 -2.61
N CYS A 76 1.38 -3.51 -2.10
CA CYS A 76 0.42 -3.74 -1.02
C CYS A 76 0.88 -3.13 0.31
N VAL A 77 2.16 -3.27 0.66
CA VAL A 77 2.73 -2.71 1.90
C VAL A 77 2.68 -1.18 1.88
N THR A 78 3.06 -0.57 0.76
CA THR A 78 3.04 0.91 0.62
C THR A 78 1.61 1.45 0.68
N GLN A 79 0.62 0.74 0.12
CA GLN A 79 -0.79 1.09 0.25
C GLN A 79 -1.27 1.03 1.70
N ALA A 80 -1.01 -0.07 2.41
CA ALA A 80 -1.43 -0.24 3.79
C ALA A 80 -0.79 0.82 4.70
N TYR A 81 0.50 1.10 4.51
CA TYR A 81 1.21 2.15 5.23
C TYR A 81 0.57 3.52 5.01
N GLY A 82 0.27 3.90 3.76
CA GLY A 82 -0.38 5.17 3.45
C GLY A 82 -1.73 5.32 4.18
N THR A 83 -2.55 4.26 4.21
CA THR A 83 -3.84 4.26 4.90
C THR A 83 -3.69 4.32 6.44
N ILE A 84 -2.68 3.65 7.00
CA ILE A 84 -2.40 3.73 8.45
C ILE A 84 -1.94 5.14 8.83
N VAL A 85 -1.09 5.77 8.03
CA VAL A 85 -0.65 7.16 8.29
C VAL A 85 -1.84 8.11 8.18
N TYR A 86 -2.66 7.96 7.14
CA TYR A 86 -3.88 8.76 6.92
C TYR A 86 -4.81 8.76 8.14
N LEU A 87 -5.20 7.56 8.59
CA LEU A 87 -6.10 7.38 9.73
C LEU A 87 -5.42 7.71 11.05
N GLY A 88 -4.15 7.31 11.21
CA GLY A 88 -3.39 7.51 12.44
C GLY A 88 -3.23 8.98 12.78
N GLN A 89 -3.01 9.84 11.78
CA GLN A 89 -2.93 11.27 12.01
C GLN A 89 -4.25 11.88 12.49
N GLU A 90 -5.38 11.46 11.93
CA GLU A 90 -6.69 11.93 12.41
C GLU A 90 -6.99 11.36 13.79
N ALA A 91 -6.71 10.08 14.03
CA ALA A 91 -6.90 9.47 15.34
C ALA A 91 -6.10 10.16 16.45
N ILE A 92 -4.85 10.55 16.17
CA ILE A 92 -4.00 11.30 17.12
C ILE A 92 -4.50 12.73 17.31
N SER A 93 -4.99 13.38 16.25
CA SER A 93 -5.43 14.77 16.29
C SER A 93 -6.85 14.95 16.84
N GLY A 94 -7.58 13.87 17.10
CA GLY A 94 -8.98 13.90 17.53
C GLY A 94 -9.98 14.05 16.38
N ALA A 95 -9.56 13.71 15.16
CA ALA A 95 -10.31 13.80 13.90
C ALA A 95 -10.96 15.17 13.58
N PRO A 96 -10.27 16.31 13.77
CA PRO A 96 -10.86 17.64 13.56
C PRO A 96 -11.06 17.98 12.08
N ASN A 97 -10.45 17.22 11.17
CA ASN A 97 -10.50 17.49 9.73
C ASN A 97 -11.51 16.62 8.99
N LEU A 98 -12.01 15.58 9.65
CA LEU A 98 -13.04 14.69 9.14
C LEU A 98 -14.38 15.11 9.73
N ASP A 99 -15.43 15.13 8.92
CA ASP A 99 -16.81 15.35 9.38
C ASP A 99 -17.33 14.05 10.03
N VAL A 100 -16.78 13.73 11.22
CA VAL A 100 -17.06 12.49 11.94
C VAL A 100 -18.47 12.54 12.54
N ASP A 101 -19.24 11.49 12.29
CA ASP A 101 -20.57 11.29 12.88
C ASP A 101 -20.46 10.85 14.35
N HIS A 102 -20.07 11.75 15.23
CA HIS A 102 -19.87 11.48 16.67
C HIS A 102 -21.16 11.01 17.37
N ASP A 103 -22.30 11.56 16.94
CA ASP A 103 -23.61 11.27 17.52
C ASP A 103 -24.32 10.08 16.83
N LEU A 104 -23.66 9.40 15.88
CA LEU A 104 -24.21 8.27 15.10
C LEU A 104 -25.59 8.60 14.51
N THR A 105 -25.73 9.80 13.96
CA THR A 105 -26.97 10.32 13.40
C THR A 105 -27.34 9.66 12.08
N PHE A 106 -26.37 9.05 11.38
CA PHE A 106 -26.54 8.42 10.06
C PHE A 106 -27.31 9.30 9.06
N SER A 107 -27.16 10.61 9.18
CA SER A 107 -27.70 11.56 8.19
C SER A 107 -27.15 11.19 6.80
N PRO A 108 -27.94 11.36 5.71
CA PRO A 108 -27.47 11.06 4.36
C PRO A 108 -26.10 11.67 4.03
N HIS A 109 -25.81 12.87 4.55
CA HIS A 109 -24.51 13.52 4.43
C HIS A 109 -23.38 12.68 5.05
N HIS A 110 -23.48 12.37 6.35
CA HIS A 110 -22.51 11.56 7.08
C HIS A 110 -22.39 10.13 6.53
N LEU A 111 -23.49 9.57 6.02
CA LEU A 111 -23.49 8.22 5.45
C LEU A 111 -22.65 8.15 4.17
N PHE A 112 -22.72 9.17 3.30
CA PHE A 112 -21.90 9.23 2.09
C PHE A 112 -20.46 9.68 2.36
N TYR A 113 -20.25 10.77 3.10
CA TYR A 113 -18.93 11.37 3.25
C TYR A 113 -18.07 10.66 4.30
N PHE A 114 -18.63 10.31 5.45
CA PHE A 114 -17.87 9.66 6.51
C PHE A 114 -17.92 8.13 6.40
N TRP A 115 -19.12 7.52 6.43
CA TRP A 115 -19.24 6.06 6.44
C TRP A 115 -18.82 5.40 5.13
N PHE A 116 -19.23 5.95 3.99
CA PHE A 116 -18.86 5.37 2.69
C PHE A 116 -17.47 5.80 2.23
N ALA A 117 -17.20 7.11 2.10
CA ALA A 117 -15.93 7.55 1.53
C ALA A 117 -14.73 7.31 2.47
N VAL A 118 -14.88 7.55 3.77
CA VAL A 118 -13.77 7.37 4.74
C VAL A 118 -13.74 5.94 5.28
N VAL A 119 -14.79 5.48 5.97
CA VAL A 119 -14.73 4.17 6.67
C VAL A 119 -14.67 3.02 5.67
N PHE A 120 -15.64 2.90 4.77
CA PHE A 120 -15.66 1.81 3.79
C PHE A 120 -14.47 1.89 2.82
N GLY A 121 -14.12 3.10 2.35
CA GLY A 121 -12.91 3.35 1.56
C GLY A 121 -11.65 2.84 2.25
N CYS A 122 -11.39 3.25 3.50
CA CYS A 122 -10.21 2.82 4.24
C CYS A 122 -10.21 1.32 4.54
N VAL A 123 -11.36 0.73 4.87
CA VAL A 123 -11.48 -0.72 5.10
C VAL A 123 -11.10 -1.49 3.84
N LEU A 124 -11.59 -1.08 2.66
CA LEU A 124 -11.20 -1.69 1.39
C LEU A 124 -9.69 -1.54 1.13
N TYR A 125 -9.16 -0.34 1.38
CA TYR A 125 -7.75 -0.01 1.17
C TYR A 125 -6.80 -0.68 2.18
N LEU A 126 -7.31 -1.29 3.25
CA LEU A 126 -6.53 -2.15 4.15
C LEU A 126 -6.73 -3.63 3.83
N LEU A 127 -7.98 -4.07 3.62
CA LEU A 127 -8.29 -5.49 3.40
C LEU A 127 -7.75 -6.01 2.07
N VAL A 128 -7.95 -5.28 0.97
CA VAL A 128 -7.51 -5.74 -0.35
C VAL A 128 -5.98 -5.91 -0.40
N PRO A 129 -5.18 -4.93 0.04
CA PRO A 129 -3.72 -5.10 0.09
C PRO A 129 -3.27 -6.14 1.10
N ALA A 130 -3.96 -6.33 2.22
CA ALA A 130 -3.63 -7.38 3.17
C ALA A 130 -3.79 -8.77 2.55
N VAL A 131 -4.90 -9.02 1.85
CA VAL A 131 -5.17 -10.31 1.20
C VAL A 131 -4.20 -10.55 0.04
N LEU A 132 -4.03 -9.58 -0.85
CA LEU A 132 -3.13 -9.69 -2.00
C LEU A 132 -1.67 -9.79 -1.54
N GLY A 133 -1.25 -8.92 -0.63
CA GLY A 133 0.10 -8.94 -0.06
C GLY A 133 0.42 -10.24 0.67
N TRP A 134 -0.53 -10.80 1.42
CA TRP A 134 -0.35 -12.11 2.04
C TRP A 134 -0.14 -13.21 1.01
N ARG A 135 -0.94 -13.21 -0.07
CA ARG A 135 -0.80 -14.18 -1.16
C ARG A 135 0.58 -14.08 -1.82
N SER A 136 1.03 -12.87 -2.16
CA SER A 136 2.33 -12.66 -2.79
C SER A 136 3.49 -12.99 -1.84
N TYR A 137 3.35 -12.70 -0.54
CA TYR A 137 4.33 -13.09 0.47
C TYR A 137 4.51 -14.61 0.55
N VAL A 138 3.41 -15.37 0.57
CA VAL A 138 3.46 -16.85 0.59
C VAL A 138 4.17 -17.38 -0.66
N GLN A 139 3.87 -16.84 -1.84
CA GLN A 139 4.51 -17.23 -3.10
C GLN A 139 6.01 -16.92 -3.10
N LEU A 140 6.38 -15.71 -2.65
CA LEU A 140 7.77 -15.29 -2.57
C LEU A 140 8.57 -16.18 -1.61
N ARG A 141 8.01 -16.50 -0.44
CA ARG A 141 8.63 -17.40 0.54
C ARG A 141 8.91 -18.77 -0.08
N ASN A 142 7.93 -19.34 -0.80
CA ASN A 142 8.06 -20.64 -1.43
C ASN A 142 9.18 -20.64 -2.50
N HIS A 143 9.31 -19.56 -3.27
CA HIS A 143 10.38 -19.38 -4.26
C HIS A 143 11.77 -19.22 -3.63
N CYS A 144 11.87 -18.62 -2.44
CA CYS A 144 13.14 -18.47 -1.72
C CYS A 144 13.58 -19.75 -0.98
N THR A 145 12.63 -20.58 -0.52
CA THR A 145 12.94 -21.82 0.20
C THR A 145 13.46 -22.93 -0.72
N PHE A 146 12.99 -22.99 -1.97
CA PHE A 146 13.36 -24.07 -2.91
C PHE A 146 14.87 -24.10 -3.27
N PRO A 147 15.51 -22.95 -3.61
CA PRO A 147 16.95 -22.90 -3.88
C PRO A 147 17.81 -23.21 -2.66
N MET A 148 17.40 -22.77 -1.46
CA MET A 148 18.14 -23.06 -0.23
C MET A 148 18.17 -24.55 0.07
N GLN A 149 17.04 -25.24 -0.05
CA GLN A 149 16.95 -26.68 0.20
C GLN A 149 17.81 -27.46 -0.81
N HIS A 150 17.80 -27.05 -2.07
CA HIS A 150 18.61 -27.69 -3.11
C HIS A 150 20.11 -27.45 -2.93
N HIS A 151 20.52 -26.25 -2.49
CA HIS A 151 21.90 -25.95 -2.15
C HIS A 151 22.38 -26.70 -0.90
N TYR A 152 21.53 -26.84 0.12
CA TYR A 152 21.87 -27.56 1.35
C TYR A 152 22.02 -29.06 1.09
N SER A 153 21.10 -29.66 0.33
CA SER A 153 21.18 -31.07 -0.06
C SER A 153 22.42 -31.36 -0.92
N ARG A 154 22.75 -30.51 -1.90
CA ARG A 154 24.00 -30.66 -2.69
C ARG A 154 25.26 -30.56 -1.84
N ARG A 155 25.29 -29.68 -0.84
CA ARG A 155 26.43 -29.57 0.10
C ARG A 155 26.55 -30.79 1.00
N SER A 156 25.43 -31.38 1.43
CA SER A 156 25.40 -32.62 2.21
C SER A 156 25.93 -33.81 1.39
N ASP A 157 25.47 -33.98 0.16
CA ASP A 157 25.91 -35.10 -0.70
C ASP A 157 27.37 -34.96 -1.15
N GLY A 158 27.83 -33.75 -1.49
CA GLY A 158 29.24 -33.51 -1.80
C GLY A 158 30.18 -33.84 -0.64
N ARG A 159 29.72 -33.69 0.61
CA ARG A 159 30.50 -34.03 1.81
C ARG A 159 30.52 -35.54 2.07
N ARG A 160 29.45 -36.27 1.74
CA ARG A 160 29.43 -37.75 1.81
C ARG A 160 30.31 -38.41 0.74
N SER A 161 30.31 -37.90 -0.49
CA SER A 161 31.16 -38.43 -1.56
C SER A 161 32.66 -38.16 -1.32
N GLY A 162 33.01 -37.02 -0.71
CA GLY A 162 34.40 -36.73 -0.34
C GLY A 162 34.98 -37.65 0.74
N ILE A 163 34.13 -38.15 1.65
CA ILE A 163 34.56 -39.09 2.70
C ILE A 163 34.78 -40.50 2.14
N HIS A 164 33.97 -40.93 1.16
CA HIS A 164 34.14 -42.24 0.51
C HIS A 164 35.37 -42.32 -0.41
N LEU A 165 35.76 -41.23 -1.05
CA LEU A 165 36.98 -41.17 -1.88
C LEU A 165 38.28 -41.12 -1.05
N ALA A 166 38.21 -40.61 0.18
CA ALA A 166 39.36 -40.57 1.09
C ALA A 166 39.63 -41.90 1.82
N GLN A 167 38.73 -42.89 1.72
CA GLN A 167 38.93 -44.24 2.31
C GLN A 167 39.58 -45.24 1.34
N HIS A 168 39.86 -44.84 0.09
CA HIS A 168 40.48 -45.69 -0.93
C HIS A 168 41.86 -45.17 -1.41
N MET A 169 42.49 -44.25 -0.67
CA MET A 169 43.90 -43.88 -0.84
C MET A 169 44.72 -44.32 0.36
#